data_AF-A0A1H1GUN9-F1
#
_entry.id   AF-A0A1H1GUN9-F1
#
_cell.length_a   1.000
_cell.length_b   1.000
_cell.length_c   1.000
_cell.angle_alpha   90.00
_cell.angle_beta   90.00
_cell.angle_gamma   90.00
#
_symmetry.space_group_name_H-M   'P 1'
#
loop_
_entity.id
_entity.type
_entity.pdbx_description
1 polymer ?
#
loop_
_entity_poly.entity_id
_entity_poly.type
_entity_poly.pdbx_seq_one_letter_code
_entity_poly.pdbx_strand_id
1 'polypeptide(L)'
;MEDLHRYGEAWKRMAEALHPHEWWRRYPRAALAFAVLRRTPLDPATPFGEAMLAAAADQPELLRFDGVRLRWTTFGGKVEGALRERDLAAALRLLARRPGELARRLAHLARLPAMRPGDGSAAADGRADAARAAAALGEAVATAAPRVSPGVLVAALAQMRTRPGGSRLFPVRGGAARAVVAPDVRPPVPAATAAAVSSAVTGEMLRRAAVLGPVEVALLDAALADLAAPTAERSASSALTRLTRGSVQPIPDGERIRLFLHWAEPAGLRVDLDLSVIVFDREWRSLDWCDYTKLRAGRGALVHSGDLTSAPEPLGASEFVDMNLNRLGEYGARYVMPVVFSYNAVPFEELVRGFAGFMADPQDGPFDARAVRQRFDLGGAAKVLVPFIADLHTRTLLWVDLNVGVSGMDHNVLSHRERLGELGAGVVDVFRREGRVTLWEVACWHAAARAGEVLLRRRDGTITRHRRAAGEEPAAFAARLLAAPSAPASPTPPGAEAAGRPDFAAVVDGDVEVREDAEVYALYPGLLDPTRVRLQGPSSLLSSLAPERSPAPVTV
;
A
#
# COMPACT_ATOMS: atom_id res chain seq x y z
N MET A 1 26.82 15.11 -8.75
CA MET A 1 26.20 14.91 -10.09
C MET A 1 24.69 14.69 -10.01
N GLU A 2 24.20 13.72 -9.23
CA GLU A 2 22.75 13.47 -9.12
C GLU A 2 21.97 14.67 -8.58
N ASP A 3 22.48 15.30 -7.51
CA ASP A 3 21.86 16.48 -6.93
C ASP A 3 21.87 17.69 -7.88
N LEU A 4 23.01 17.92 -8.55
CA LEU A 4 23.16 18.91 -9.63
C LEU A 4 22.09 18.77 -10.71
N HIS A 5 21.75 17.56 -11.12
CA HIS A 5 20.69 17.35 -12.13
C HIS A 5 19.29 17.40 -11.53
N ARG A 6 19.10 16.95 -10.29
CA ARG A 6 17.81 17.03 -9.58
C ARG A 6 17.37 18.48 -9.39
N TYR A 7 18.29 19.37 -9.05
CA TYR A 7 18.05 20.79 -8.80
C TYR A 7 18.77 21.68 -9.83
N GLY A 8 18.75 21.28 -11.11
CA GLY A 8 19.53 21.88 -12.18
C GLY A 8 19.50 23.41 -12.23
N GLU A 9 18.32 24.01 -12.14
CA GLU A 9 18.19 25.48 -12.23
C GLU A 9 18.69 26.21 -10.98
N ALA A 10 18.60 25.61 -9.80
CA ALA A 10 19.19 26.18 -8.58
C ALA A 10 20.72 26.16 -8.67
N TRP A 11 21.30 25.03 -9.08
CA TRP A 11 22.74 24.90 -9.23
C TRP A 11 23.31 25.76 -10.36
N LYS A 12 22.61 25.88 -11.50
CA LYS A 12 23.03 26.75 -12.61
C LYS A 12 23.11 28.22 -12.18
N ARG A 13 22.10 28.71 -11.44
CA ARG A 13 22.08 30.06 -10.85
C ARG A 13 23.24 30.29 -9.90
N MET A 14 23.49 29.34 -8.98
CA MET A 14 24.65 29.47 -8.09
C MET A 14 25.98 29.49 -8.85
N ALA A 15 26.08 28.74 -9.94
CA ALA A 15 27.27 28.75 -10.80
C ALA A 15 27.45 30.01 -11.64
N GLU A 16 26.50 30.95 -11.64
CA GLU A 16 26.72 32.30 -12.17
C GLU A 16 27.66 33.08 -11.26
N ALA A 17 27.53 32.96 -9.94
CA ALA A 17 28.42 33.64 -8.98
C ALA A 17 29.75 32.91 -8.77
N LEU A 18 29.78 31.57 -8.86
CA LEU A 18 30.97 30.78 -8.58
C LEU A 18 31.94 30.63 -9.76
N HIS A 19 31.50 30.98 -10.98
CA HIS A 19 32.27 30.83 -12.22
C HIS A 19 33.09 29.52 -12.33
N PRO A 20 32.47 28.32 -12.21
CA PRO A 20 33.22 27.07 -12.07
C PRO A 20 34.20 26.77 -13.22
N HIS A 21 33.90 27.25 -14.43
CA HIS A 21 34.77 27.05 -15.58
C HIS A 21 36.02 27.93 -15.57
N GLU A 22 36.05 29.06 -14.85
CA GLU A 22 37.26 29.89 -14.75
C GLU A 22 38.31 29.23 -13.84
N TRP A 23 37.83 28.51 -12.82
CA TRP A 23 38.66 27.82 -11.83
C TRP A 23 38.96 26.36 -12.16
N TRP A 24 38.81 25.95 -13.43
CA TRP A 24 38.90 24.54 -13.84
C TRP A 24 40.24 23.86 -13.50
N ARG A 25 41.34 24.62 -13.46
CA ARG A 25 42.66 24.10 -13.06
C ARG A 25 42.73 23.79 -11.56
N ARG A 26 42.03 24.57 -10.74
CA ARG A 26 42.00 24.44 -9.28
C ARG A 26 40.92 23.46 -8.81
N TYR A 27 39.79 23.43 -9.50
CA TYR A 27 38.62 22.60 -9.16
C TYR A 27 38.07 21.83 -10.37
N PRO A 28 38.87 20.92 -10.99
CA PRO A 28 38.51 20.25 -12.24
C PRO A 28 37.24 19.42 -12.16
N ARG A 29 36.97 18.78 -11.01
CA ARG A 29 35.74 18.00 -10.78
C ARG A 29 34.47 18.86 -10.75
N ALA A 30 34.56 20.07 -10.20
CA ALA A 30 33.44 21.01 -10.18
C ALA A 30 33.18 21.57 -11.58
N ALA A 31 34.24 21.99 -12.29
CA ALA A 31 34.14 22.43 -13.68
C ALA A 31 33.55 21.34 -14.58
N LEU A 32 34.01 20.09 -14.45
CA LEU A 32 33.48 18.93 -15.16
C LEU A 32 31.99 18.70 -14.88
N ALA A 33 31.59 18.76 -13.61
CA ALA A 33 30.21 18.60 -13.21
C ALA A 33 29.28 19.66 -13.84
N PHE A 34 29.73 20.91 -13.90
CA PHE A 34 28.99 22.00 -14.54
C PHE A 34 29.05 21.96 -16.07
N ALA A 35 30.14 21.47 -16.67
CA ALA A 35 30.22 21.23 -18.10
C ALA A 35 29.16 20.21 -18.54
N VAL A 36 28.98 19.15 -17.76
CA VAL A 36 27.91 18.16 -17.98
C VAL A 36 26.52 18.77 -17.74
N LEU A 37 26.31 19.46 -16.61
CA LEU A 37 25.01 20.06 -16.25
C LEU A 37 24.53 21.09 -17.28
N ARG A 38 25.44 21.95 -17.77
CA ARG A 38 25.16 22.98 -18.78
C ARG A 38 25.19 22.43 -20.20
N ARG A 39 25.53 21.15 -20.38
CA ARG A 39 25.75 20.51 -21.69
C ARG A 39 26.73 21.32 -22.54
N THR A 40 27.82 21.78 -21.93
CA THR A 40 28.86 22.60 -22.56
C THR A 40 29.55 21.80 -23.68
N PRO A 41 29.65 22.33 -24.90
CA PRO A 41 30.50 21.75 -25.94
C PRO A 41 31.97 21.74 -25.50
N LEU A 42 32.66 20.62 -25.69
CA LEU A 42 34.08 20.50 -25.40
C LEU A 42 34.85 20.27 -26.70
N ASP A 43 35.84 21.12 -26.92
CA ASP A 43 36.79 20.99 -28.02
C ASP A 43 38.11 20.41 -27.47
N PRO A 44 38.49 19.17 -27.87
CA PRO A 44 39.76 18.56 -27.45
C PRO A 44 41.00 19.40 -27.78
N ALA A 45 40.93 20.33 -28.74
CA ALA A 45 42.04 21.21 -29.09
C ALA A 45 42.24 22.38 -28.12
N THR A 46 41.31 22.59 -27.18
CA THR A 46 41.39 23.67 -26.18
C THR A 46 41.92 23.16 -24.84
N PRO A 47 42.71 23.95 -24.08
CA PRO A 47 43.21 23.52 -22.76
C PRO A 47 42.09 23.14 -21.78
N PHE A 48 40.93 23.81 -21.87
CA PHE A 48 39.75 23.48 -21.07
C PHE A 48 39.13 22.15 -21.52
N GLY A 49 38.90 21.96 -22.82
CA GLY A 49 38.29 20.74 -23.34
C GLY A 49 39.16 19.52 -23.10
N GLU A 50 40.47 19.60 -23.37
CA GLU A 50 41.44 18.55 -23.06
C GLU A 50 41.38 18.15 -21.58
N ALA A 51 41.43 19.14 -20.67
CA ALA A 51 41.40 18.87 -19.23
C ALA A 51 40.07 18.27 -18.74
N MET A 52 38.93 18.72 -19.29
CA MET A 52 37.63 18.14 -18.95
C MET A 52 37.49 16.70 -19.47
N LEU A 53 38.02 16.40 -20.66
CA LEU A 53 38.02 15.06 -21.22
C LEU A 53 38.97 14.12 -20.45
N ALA A 54 40.14 14.60 -20.07
CA ALA A 54 41.06 13.86 -19.18
C ALA A 54 40.41 13.57 -17.82
N ALA A 55 39.80 14.58 -17.19
CA ALA A 55 39.09 14.40 -15.93
C ALA A 55 37.85 13.48 -16.05
N ALA A 56 37.23 13.42 -17.24
CA ALA A 56 36.12 12.49 -17.52
C ALA A 56 36.61 11.06 -17.74
N ALA A 57 37.83 10.87 -18.27
CA ALA A 57 38.44 9.56 -18.49
C ALA A 57 38.72 8.80 -17.18
N ASP A 58 38.82 9.50 -16.05
CA ASP A 58 38.87 8.91 -14.71
C ASP A 58 37.52 8.33 -14.25
N GLN A 59 36.43 8.60 -14.98
CA GLN A 59 35.06 8.17 -14.64
C GLN A 59 34.29 7.63 -15.86
N PRO A 60 34.86 6.67 -16.61
CA PRO A 60 34.29 6.19 -17.88
C PRO A 60 32.93 5.51 -17.70
N GLU A 61 32.65 4.97 -16.52
CA GLU A 61 31.35 4.39 -16.21
C GLU A 61 30.28 5.46 -15.97
N LEU A 62 30.62 6.69 -15.62
CA LEU A 62 29.66 7.77 -15.32
C LEU A 62 29.51 8.74 -16.50
N LEU A 63 30.57 8.99 -17.24
CA LEU A 63 30.63 10.03 -18.25
C LEU A 63 31.00 9.44 -19.61
N ARG A 64 30.23 9.79 -20.63
CA ARG A 64 30.50 9.41 -22.03
C ARG A 64 30.56 10.65 -22.89
N PHE A 65 31.65 10.81 -23.62
CA PHE A 65 31.75 11.84 -24.65
C PHE A 65 31.03 11.41 -25.92
N ASP A 66 30.15 12.24 -26.47
CA ASP A 66 29.43 11.96 -27.73
C ASP A 66 30.07 12.58 -28.97
N GLY A 67 31.31 13.07 -28.84
CA GLY A 67 32.03 13.80 -29.89
C GLY A 67 31.89 15.32 -29.79
N VAL A 68 30.90 15.81 -29.04
CA VAL A 68 30.70 17.25 -28.82
C VAL A 68 30.56 17.58 -27.33
N ARG A 69 29.88 16.73 -26.55
CA ARG A 69 29.55 16.99 -25.14
C ARG A 69 29.75 15.75 -24.29
N LEU A 70 30.00 15.97 -23.00
CA LEU A 70 29.94 14.90 -22.01
C LEU A 70 28.49 14.65 -21.59
N ARG A 71 28.07 13.39 -21.69
CA ARG A 71 26.80 12.90 -21.17
C ARG A 71 27.02 12.11 -19.90
N TRP A 72 26.17 12.33 -18.92
CA TRP A 72 26.18 11.58 -17.68
C TRP A 72 25.19 10.41 -17.74
N THR A 73 25.69 9.21 -17.48
CA THR A 73 24.86 8.02 -17.30
C THR A 73 24.45 7.94 -15.84
N THR A 74 23.16 8.21 -15.59
CA THR A 74 22.60 8.17 -14.23
C THR A 74 22.66 6.76 -13.65
N PHE A 75 22.60 6.64 -12.32
CA PHE A 75 22.48 5.32 -11.68
C PHE A 75 21.30 4.53 -12.27
N GLY A 76 20.14 5.17 -12.41
CA GLY A 76 18.97 4.59 -13.06
C GLY A 76 19.26 4.16 -14.50
N GLY A 77 19.97 4.97 -15.29
CA GLY A 77 20.38 4.64 -16.65
C GLY A 77 21.26 3.39 -16.73
N LYS A 78 22.21 3.21 -15.79
CA LYS A 78 23.03 1.99 -15.69
C LYS A 78 22.18 0.77 -15.36
N VAL A 79 21.27 0.90 -14.40
CA VAL A 79 20.34 -0.17 -14.02
C VAL A 79 19.45 -0.54 -15.21
N GLU A 80 18.82 0.42 -15.90
CA GLU A 80 18.02 0.15 -17.09
C GLU A 80 18.84 -0.47 -18.23
N GLY A 81 20.12 -0.09 -18.37
CA GLY A 81 21.06 -0.74 -19.28
C GLY A 81 21.20 -2.24 -18.98
N ALA A 82 21.58 -2.59 -17.74
CA ALA A 82 21.73 -3.97 -17.31
C ALA A 82 20.41 -4.77 -17.43
N LEU A 83 19.27 -4.16 -17.11
CA LEU A 83 17.96 -4.80 -17.26
C LEU A 83 17.61 -5.07 -18.73
N ARG A 84 17.93 -4.13 -19.64
CA ARG A 84 17.71 -4.30 -21.08
C ARG A 84 18.61 -5.39 -21.67
N GLU A 85 19.86 -5.46 -21.21
CA GLU A 85 20.83 -6.51 -21.55
C GLU A 85 20.53 -7.84 -20.85
N ARG A 86 19.57 -7.85 -19.91
CA ARG A 86 19.18 -9.01 -19.09
C ARG A 86 20.33 -9.58 -18.27
N ASP A 87 21.31 -8.74 -17.93
CA ASP A 87 22.42 -9.08 -17.05
C ASP A 87 21.97 -8.93 -15.58
N LEU A 88 21.46 -10.04 -15.03
CA LEU A 88 21.04 -10.10 -13.62
C LEU A 88 22.20 -9.78 -12.67
N ALA A 89 23.41 -10.26 -12.94
CA ALA A 89 24.56 -10.07 -12.06
C ALA A 89 24.97 -8.59 -12.00
N ALA A 90 25.05 -7.91 -13.16
CA ALA A 90 25.32 -6.48 -13.20
C ALA A 90 24.19 -5.67 -12.54
N ALA A 91 22.93 -6.01 -12.79
CA ALA A 91 21.79 -5.34 -12.17
C ALA A 91 21.80 -5.47 -10.64
N LEU A 92 22.07 -6.67 -10.10
CA LEU A 92 22.18 -6.90 -8.66
C LEU A 92 23.36 -6.15 -8.04
N ARG A 93 24.53 -6.18 -8.68
CA ARG A 93 25.72 -5.44 -8.20
C ARG A 93 25.48 -3.93 -8.15
N LEU A 94 24.77 -3.37 -9.12
CA LEU A 94 24.38 -1.96 -9.12
C LEU A 94 23.36 -1.67 -8.01
N LEU A 95 22.27 -2.45 -7.96
CA LEU A 95 21.17 -2.25 -7.02
C LEU A 95 21.52 -2.54 -5.56
N ALA A 96 22.53 -3.36 -5.28
CA ALA A 96 23.03 -3.59 -3.92
C ALA A 96 23.50 -2.30 -3.22
N ARG A 97 23.89 -1.28 -4.01
CA ARG A 97 24.25 0.06 -3.51
C ARG A 97 23.03 0.88 -3.08
N ARG A 98 21.82 0.49 -3.50
CA ARG A 98 20.55 1.15 -3.18
C ARG A 98 19.49 0.11 -2.80
N PRO A 99 19.53 -0.43 -1.57
CA PRO A 99 18.65 -1.51 -1.12
C PRO A 99 17.16 -1.26 -1.34
N GLY A 100 16.69 -0.03 -1.12
CA GLY A 100 15.30 0.34 -1.36
C GLY A 100 14.90 0.29 -2.85
N GLU A 101 15.80 0.64 -3.77
CA GLU A 101 15.57 0.48 -5.21
C GLU A 101 15.64 -0.99 -5.64
N LEU A 102 16.55 -1.77 -5.05
CA LEU A 102 16.63 -3.23 -5.24
C LEU A 102 15.29 -3.88 -4.91
N ALA A 103 14.79 -3.66 -3.69
CA ALA A 103 13.55 -4.27 -3.20
C ALA A 103 12.35 -3.93 -4.11
N ARG A 104 12.25 -2.68 -4.58
CA ARG A 104 11.19 -2.22 -5.48
C ARG A 104 11.26 -2.82 -6.89
N ARG A 105 12.41 -3.36 -7.30
CA ARG A 105 12.62 -4.00 -8.61
C ARG A 105 12.70 -5.53 -8.56
N LEU A 106 12.57 -6.15 -7.39
CA LEU A 106 12.69 -7.61 -7.23
C LEU A 106 11.79 -8.40 -8.17
N ALA A 107 10.54 -8.00 -8.30
CA ALA A 107 9.59 -8.63 -9.20
C ALA A 107 10.05 -8.60 -10.67
N HIS A 108 10.71 -7.54 -11.12
CA HIS A 108 11.28 -7.44 -12.46
C HIS A 108 12.53 -8.31 -12.57
N LEU A 109 13.48 -8.18 -11.63
CA LEU A 109 14.72 -8.95 -11.60
C LEU A 109 14.46 -10.46 -11.61
N ALA A 110 13.48 -10.92 -10.83
CA ALA A 110 13.09 -12.33 -10.74
C ALA A 110 12.50 -12.90 -12.02
N ARG A 111 12.02 -12.05 -12.93
CA ARG A 111 11.46 -12.45 -14.23
C ARG A 111 12.49 -12.39 -15.36
N LEU A 112 13.65 -11.73 -15.17
CA LEU A 112 14.68 -11.63 -16.22
C LEU A 112 15.13 -12.98 -16.78
N PRO A 113 15.40 -14.02 -15.96
CA PRO A 113 15.85 -15.31 -16.49
C PRO A 113 14.78 -15.98 -17.38
N ALA A 114 13.50 -15.82 -17.01
CA ALA A 114 12.36 -16.41 -17.73
C ALA A 114 11.99 -15.67 -19.03
N MET A 115 12.58 -14.51 -19.30
CA MET A 115 12.31 -13.72 -20.51
C MET A 115 13.25 -14.02 -21.68
N ARG A 116 14.21 -14.97 -21.54
CA ARG A 116 15.08 -15.43 -22.65
C ARG A 116 14.22 -16.05 -23.78
N PRO A 117 14.31 -15.59 -25.04
CA PRO A 117 13.67 -16.29 -26.15
C PRO A 117 14.27 -17.69 -26.25
N GLY A 118 13.41 -18.70 -26.36
CA GLY A 118 13.84 -20.10 -26.39
C GLY A 118 14.49 -20.45 -27.72
N ASP A 119 15.78 -20.72 -27.69
CA ASP A 119 16.38 -21.77 -28.50
C ASP A 119 16.05 -23.11 -27.80
N GLY A 120 15.30 -23.99 -28.48
CA GLY A 120 14.73 -25.21 -27.92
C GLY A 120 15.72 -26.30 -27.47
N SER A 121 16.93 -25.95 -27.04
CA SER A 121 18.04 -26.86 -26.75
C SER A 121 18.76 -26.54 -25.43
N ALA A 122 18.07 -26.46 -24.29
CA ALA A 122 18.75 -26.38 -22.97
C ALA A 122 17.82 -26.68 -21.76
N ALA A 123 17.11 -27.81 -21.74
CA ALA A 123 16.20 -28.12 -20.63
C ALA A 123 16.91 -28.45 -19.29
N ALA A 124 18.17 -28.88 -19.32
CA ALA A 124 18.99 -29.17 -18.13
C ALA A 124 19.77 -27.93 -17.64
N ASP A 125 20.45 -27.22 -18.55
CA ASP A 125 21.23 -26.02 -18.22
C ASP A 125 20.34 -24.87 -17.74
N GLY A 126 19.11 -24.75 -18.28
CA GLY A 126 18.13 -23.76 -17.84
C GLY A 126 17.65 -23.93 -16.40
N ARG A 127 17.63 -25.17 -15.87
CA ARG A 127 17.25 -25.43 -14.46
C ARG A 127 18.36 -25.03 -13.50
N ALA A 128 19.61 -25.33 -13.84
CA ALA A 128 20.77 -24.93 -13.06
C ALA A 128 20.93 -23.39 -13.05
N ASP A 129 20.70 -22.74 -14.19
CA ASP A 129 20.65 -21.26 -14.30
C ASP A 129 19.54 -20.66 -13.43
N ALA A 130 18.34 -21.23 -13.45
CA ALA A 130 17.22 -20.76 -12.63
C ALA A 130 17.49 -20.91 -11.13
N ALA A 131 18.09 -22.02 -10.71
CA ALA A 131 18.49 -22.24 -9.32
C ALA A 131 19.57 -21.24 -8.87
N ARG A 132 20.60 -21.01 -9.70
CA ARG A 132 21.63 -19.98 -9.43
C ARG A 132 21.03 -18.58 -9.33
N ALA A 133 20.11 -18.22 -10.23
CA ALA A 133 19.43 -16.93 -10.20
C ALA A 133 18.56 -16.77 -8.93
N ALA A 134 17.85 -17.82 -8.53
CA ALA A 134 17.06 -17.83 -7.29
C ALA A 134 17.96 -17.64 -6.06
N ALA A 135 19.08 -18.34 -5.98
CA ALA A 135 20.05 -18.21 -4.89
C ALA A 135 20.64 -16.79 -4.84
N ALA A 136 21.11 -16.26 -5.97
CA ALA A 136 21.69 -14.91 -6.06
C ALA A 136 20.69 -13.82 -5.65
N LEU A 137 19.41 -13.96 -6.05
CA LEU A 137 18.35 -13.04 -5.62
C LEU A 137 18.05 -13.17 -4.12
N GLY A 138 17.96 -14.39 -3.59
CA GLY A 138 17.75 -14.63 -2.17
C GLY A 138 18.85 -14.01 -1.32
N GLU A 139 20.12 -14.23 -1.68
CA GLU A 139 21.28 -13.65 -1.01
C GLU A 139 21.29 -12.12 -1.09
N ALA A 140 21.06 -11.56 -2.29
CA ALA A 140 21.00 -10.11 -2.46
C ALA A 140 19.90 -9.47 -1.61
N VAL A 141 18.74 -10.14 -1.46
CA VAL A 141 17.67 -9.70 -0.57
C VAL A 141 18.09 -9.82 0.89
N ALA A 142 18.67 -10.95 1.32
CA ALA A 142 19.13 -11.13 2.70
C ALA A 142 20.14 -10.05 3.12
N THR A 143 21.07 -9.66 2.23
CA THR A 143 22.03 -8.57 2.48
C THR A 143 21.39 -7.18 2.46
N ALA A 144 20.39 -6.97 1.60
CA ALA A 144 19.73 -5.67 1.44
C ALA A 144 18.70 -5.39 2.54
N ALA A 145 17.96 -6.43 2.95
CA ALA A 145 16.75 -6.31 3.75
C ALA A 145 16.94 -5.52 5.06
N PRO A 146 18.03 -5.69 5.85
CA PRO A 146 18.27 -4.90 7.07
C PRO A 146 18.26 -3.38 6.89
N ARG A 147 18.47 -2.88 5.66
CA ARG A 147 18.51 -1.43 5.34
C ARG A 147 17.25 -0.93 4.64
N VAL A 148 16.21 -1.76 4.54
CA VAL A 148 14.97 -1.46 3.82
C VAL A 148 13.80 -1.38 4.81
N SER A 149 12.90 -0.43 4.60
CA SER A 149 11.72 -0.30 5.45
C SER A 149 10.77 -1.50 5.31
N PRO A 150 10.08 -1.92 6.39
CA PRO A 150 9.17 -3.07 6.36
C PRO A 150 8.10 -2.98 5.28
N GLY A 151 7.48 -1.80 5.11
CA GLY A 151 6.47 -1.57 4.08
C GLY A 151 6.98 -1.86 2.66
N VAL A 152 8.26 -1.59 2.38
CA VAL A 152 8.86 -1.90 1.07
C VAL A 152 9.14 -3.40 0.92
N LEU A 153 9.61 -4.06 1.98
CA LEU A 153 9.85 -5.50 1.97
C LEU A 153 8.56 -6.30 1.81
N VAL A 154 7.51 -5.90 2.53
CA VAL A 154 6.17 -6.47 2.43
C VAL A 154 5.57 -6.24 1.04
N ALA A 155 5.72 -5.03 0.47
CA ALA A 155 5.29 -4.76 -0.90
C ALA A 155 6.03 -5.63 -1.93
N ALA A 156 7.33 -5.84 -1.74
CA ALA A 156 8.12 -6.70 -2.62
C ALA A 156 7.69 -8.17 -2.48
N LEU A 157 7.49 -8.65 -1.26
CA LEU A 157 7.00 -10.01 -0.96
C LEU A 157 5.66 -10.29 -1.65
N ALA A 158 4.72 -9.35 -1.55
CA ALA A 158 3.44 -9.46 -2.23
C ALA A 158 3.58 -9.59 -3.76
N GLN A 159 4.47 -8.80 -4.38
CA GLN A 159 4.71 -8.88 -5.82
C GLN A 159 5.39 -10.19 -6.27
N MET A 160 6.12 -10.86 -5.38
CA MET A 160 6.72 -12.17 -5.63
C MET A 160 5.70 -13.31 -5.58
N ARG A 161 4.72 -13.20 -4.68
CA ARG A 161 3.67 -14.21 -4.45
C ARG A 161 2.46 -14.05 -5.38
N THR A 162 2.14 -12.82 -5.77
CA THR A 162 0.98 -12.53 -6.62
C THR A 162 1.19 -13.16 -8.02
N ARG A 163 0.33 -14.12 -8.36
CA ARG A 163 0.32 -14.72 -9.70
C ARG A 163 -0.21 -13.71 -10.73
N PRO A 164 0.46 -13.54 -11.88
CA PRO A 164 -0.09 -12.80 -13.01
C PRO A 164 -1.37 -13.45 -13.57
N GLY A 165 -2.09 -12.73 -14.44
CA GLY A 165 -3.45 -13.04 -14.89
C GLY A 165 -4.42 -11.91 -14.51
N GLY A 166 -5.64 -11.85 -15.06
CA GLY A 166 -6.65 -10.78 -14.83
C GLY A 166 -6.10 -9.34 -14.85
N SER A 167 -6.24 -8.55 -13.79
CA SER A 167 -6.05 -7.08 -13.78
C SER A 167 -4.89 -6.59 -12.90
N ARG A 168 -4.37 -5.41 -13.23
CA ARG A 168 -3.43 -4.60 -12.44
C ARG A 168 -3.93 -3.19 -12.28
N LEU A 169 -3.69 -2.63 -11.10
CA LEU A 169 -3.96 -1.24 -10.79
C LEU A 169 -2.66 -0.42 -10.85
N PHE A 170 -2.66 0.66 -11.62
CA PHE A 170 -1.54 1.59 -11.77
C PHE A 170 -1.90 2.94 -11.19
N PRO A 171 -1.35 3.33 -10.03
CA PRO A 171 -1.52 4.68 -9.51
C PRO A 171 -0.69 5.66 -10.35
N VAL A 172 -1.31 6.73 -10.82
CA VAL A 172 -0.67 7.82 -11.56
C VAL A 172 -0.14 8.86 -10.57
N ARG A 173 1.12 9.27 -10.72
CA ARG A 173 1.78 10.25 -9.84
C ARG A 173 1.55 11.67 -10.38
N GLY A 174 1.17 12.62 -9.52
CA GLY A 174 1.25 14.06 -9.84
C GLY A 174 -0.07 14.85 -10.00
N GLY A 175 -1.11 14.57 -9.21
CA GLY A 175 -2.33 15.41 -9.13
C GLY A 175 -3.60 14.60 -9.32
N ALA A 176 -4.36 14.44 -8.23
CA ALA A 176 -5.41 13.43 -8.00
C ALA A 176 -4.87 12.00 -8.22
N ALA A 177 -4.99 11.11 -7.23
CA ALA A 177 -4.46 9.74 -7.32
C ALA A 177 -5.25 8.86 -8.31
N ARG A 178 -5.25 9.22 -9.60
CA ARG A 178 -5.92 8.49 -10.68
C ARG A 178 -5.35 7.08 -10.72
N ALA A 179 -6.22 6.09 -10.78
CA ALA A 179 -5.83 4.72 -10.98
C ALA A 179 -6.25 4.26 -12.38
N VAL A 180 -5.36 3.57 -13.08
CA VAL A 180 -5.65 2.91 -14.36
C VAL A 180 -5.66 1.40 -14.12
N VAL A 181 -6.69 0.73 -14.61
CA VAL A 181 -6.77 -0.74 -14.60
C VAL A 181 -6.34 -1.24 -15.98
N ALA A 182 -5.46 -2.25 -16.02
CA ALA A 182 -5.12 -2.93 -17.26
C ALA A 182 -4.85 -4.42 -17.02
N PRO A 183 -4.97 -5.29 -18.04
CA PRO A 183 -4.69 -6.72 -17.90
C PRO A 183 -3.24 -7.02 -17.44
N ASP A 184 -3.05 -8.01 -16.56
CA ASP A 184 -1.75 -8.53 -16.17
C ASP A 184 -1.25 -9.61 -17.14
N VAL A 185 -0.49 -9.18 -18.14
CA VAL A 185 0.11 -10.07 -19.15
C VAL A 185 1.55 -10.52 -18.82
N ARG A 186 2.02 -10.29 -17.58
CA ARG A 186 3.41 -10.63 -17.20
C ARG A 186 3.61 -12.14 -17.05
N PRO A 187 4.82 -12.66 -17.30
CA PRO A 187 5.13 -14.04 -16.93
C PRO A 187 5.13 -14.20 -15.39
N PRO A 188 4.74 -15.39 -14.88
CA PRO A 188 4.83 -15.68 -13.44
C PRO A 188 6.29 -15.65 -12.96
N VAL A 189 6.48 -15.35 -11.68
CA VAL A 189 7.79 -15.49 -11.04
C VAL A 189 8.11 -16.98 -10.88
N PRO A 190 9.32 -17.46 -11.20
CA PRO A 190 9.72 -18.83 -10.95
C PRO A 190 9.56 -19.19 -9.46
N ALA A 191 8.97 -20.36 -9.17
CA ALA A 191 8.64 -20.78 -7.80
C ALA A 191 9.85 -20.81 -6.87
N ALA A 192 11.01 -21.30 -7.35
CA ALA A 192 12.25 -21.32 -6.57
C ALA A 192 12.71 -19.91 -6.18
N THR A 193 12.62 -18.95 -7.10
CA THR A 193 12.96 -17.54 -6.83
C THR A 193 11.98 -16.90 -5.86
N ALA A 194 10.67 -17.15 -6.02
CA ALA A 194 9.65 -16.68 -5.09
C ALA A 194 9.88 -17.24 -3.67
N ALA A 195 10.24 -18.52 -3.54
CA ALA A 195 10.55 -19.15 -2.27
C ALA A 195 11.81 -18.57 -1.62
N ALA A 196 12.90 -18.44 -2.37
CA ALA A 196 14.17 -17.88 -1.87
C ALA A 196 14.01 -16.45 -1.36
N VAL A 197 13.35 -15.58 -2.14
CA VAL A 197 13.08 -14.19 -1.73
C VAL A 197 12.10 -14.13 -0.56
N SER A 198 11.06 -14.97 -0.55
CA SER A 198 10.11 -15.01 0.57
C SER A 198 10.79 -15.41 1.87
N SER A 199 11.64 -16.45 1.84
CA SER A 199 12.42 -16.89 2.99
C SER A 199 13.34 -15.79 3.52
N ALA A 200 14.05 -15.09 2.65
CA ALA A 200 14.93 -13.98 3.05
C ALA A 200 14.16 -12.81 3.69
N VAL A 201 12.99 -12.42 3.13
CA VAL A 201 12.16 -11.36 3.70
C VAL A 201 11.56 -11.79 5.04
N THR A 202 10.97 -12.99 5.11
CA THR A 202 10.36 -13.51 6.35
C THR A 202 11.39 -13.67 7.46
N GLY A 203 12.58 -14.19 7.16
CA GLY A 203 13.68 -14.29 8.11
C GLY A 203 14.09 -12.93 8.67
N GLU A 204 14.17 -11.90 7.82
CA GLU A 204 14.46 -10.54 8.29
C GLU A 204 13.33 -9.97 9.16
N MET A 205 12.04 -10.19 8.82
CA MET A 205 10.93 -9.71 9.64
C MET A 205 10.92 -10.36 11.04
N LEU A 206 11.19 -11.67 11.11
CA LEU A 206 11.32 -12.41 12.36
C LEU A 206 12.52 -11.92 13.18
N ARG A 207 13.66 -11.68 12.53
CA ARG A 207 14.86 -11.13 13.20
C ARG A 207 14.55 -9.78 13.84
N ARG A 208 13.82 -8.90 13.16
CA ARG A 208 13.43 -7.59 13.70
C ARG A 208 12.44 -7.72 14.85
N ALA A 209 11.45 -8.61 14.71
CA ALA A 209 10.48 -8.87 15.78
C ALA A 209 11.16 -9.41 17.05
N ALA A 210 12.18 -10.26 16.92
CA ALA A 210 12.93 -10.80 18.04
C ALA A 210 13.67 -9.73 18.88
N VAL A 211 13.99 -8.57 18.30
CA VAL A 211 14.66 -7.46 19.00
C VAL A 211 13.70 -6.68 19.90
N LEU A 212 12.38 -6.75 19.68
CA LEU A 212 11.36 -5.99 20.43
C LEU A 212 11.09 -6.52 21.85
N GLY A 213 11.87 -7.50 22.32
CA GLY A 213 11.72 -8.13 23.63
C GLY A 213 10.74 -9.30 23.64
N PRO A 214 10.97 -10.30 24.51
CA PRO A 214 10.12 -11.48 24.62
C PRO A 214 8.76 -11.13 25.25
N VAL A 215 7.75 -11.94 24.95
CA VAL A 215 6.42 -11.92 25.57
C VAL A 215 6.10 -13.35 26.02
N GLU A 216 5.35 -13.56 27.11
CA GLU A 216 5.07 -14.93 27.54
C GLU A 216 3.97 -15.54 26.66
N VAL A 217 2.86 -14.81 26.55
CA VAL A 217 1.64 -15.24 25.85
C VAL A 217 1.20 -14.17 24.85
N ALA A 218 1.04 -14.59 23.59
CA ALA A 218 0.48 -13.77 22.52
C ALA A 218 -0.95 -14.20 22.17
N LEU A 219 -1.87 -13.25 21.98
CA LEU A 219 -3.21 -13.50 21.44
C LEU A 219 -3.32 -12.94 20.02
N LEU A 220 -3.64 -13.79 19.05
CA LEU A 220 -3.81 -13.41 17.65
C LEU A 220 -5.23 -13.70 17.16
N ASP A 221 -5.83 -12.74 16.48
CA ASP A 221 -7.13 -12.88 15.83
C ASP A 221 -6.99 -13.24 14.34
N ALA A 222 -7.58 -14.37 13.94
CA ALA A 222 -7.57 -14.83 12.56
C ALA A 222 -8.28 -13.88 11.59
N ALA A 223 -9.17 -13.00 12.06
CA ALA A 223 -9.83 -12.00 11.23
C ALA A 223 -8.85 -10.93 10.68
N LEU A 224 -7.67 -10.77 11.29
CA LEU A 224 -6.58 -9.95 10.75
C LEU A 224 -6.09 -10.42 9.36
N ALA A 225 -6.45 -11.64 8.95
CA ALA A 225 -6.11 -12.17 7.62
C ALA A 225 -6.84 -11.42 6.50
N ASP A 226 -7.92 -10.71 6.81
CA ASP A 226 -8.64 -9.89 5.85
C ASP A 226 -8.08 -8.46 5.76
N LEU A 227 -7.16 -8.08 6.65
CA LEU A 227 -6.59 -6.75 6.70
C LEU A 227 -5.24 -6.68 5.98
N ALA A 228 -5.14 -5.88 4.93
CA ALA A 228 -3.90 -5.69 4.20
C ALA A 228 -2.86 -4.94 5.05
N ALA A 229 -1.61 -5.41 5.03
CA ALA A 229 -0.51 -4.73 5.71
C ALA A 229 -0.13 -3.42 4.98
N PRO A 230 0.16 -2.32 5.70
CA PRO A 230 0.39 -1.01 5.09
C PRO A 230 1.74 -0.94 4.34
N THR A 231 1.73 -0.79 3.02
CA THR A 231 2.96 -0.76 2.19
C THR A 231 3.57 0.63 1.97
N ALA A 232 2.84 1.71 2.29
CA ALA A 232 3.28 3.09 2.09
C ALA A 232 2.97 3.93 3.33
N GLU A 233 4.01 4.39 4.03
CA GLU A 233 3.88 5.23 5.23
C GLU A 233 3.37 6.66 4.95
N ARG A 234 3.37 7.09 3.67
CA ARG A 234 3.18 8.50 3.29
C ARG A 234 1.73 8.95 3.02
N SER A 235 0.76 8.05 3.02
CA SER A 235 -0.66 8.42 2.88
C SER A 235 -1.41 8.43 4.22
N ALA A 236 -0.70 8.31 5.34
CA ALA A 236 -1.26 8.34 6.70
C ALA A 236 -1.57 9.77 7.19
N SER A 237 -1.78 10.74 6.30
CA SER A 237 -1.95 12.15 6.66
C SER A 237 -3.31 12.50 7.26
N SER A 238 -4.16 11.51 7.59
CA SER A 238 -5.24 11.72 8.54
C SER A 238 -5.32 10.56 9.53
N ALA A 239 -5.34 10.91 10.83
CA ALA A 239 -5.17 10.01 11.96
C ALA A 239 -6.31 8.99 12.18
N LEU A 240 -7.23 8.84 11.22
CA LEU A 240 -8.50 8.10 11.39
C LEU A 240 -8.74 7.00 10.33
N THR A 241 -7.94 6.93 9.26
CA THR A 241 -8.06 5.83 8.29
C THR A 241 -7.30 4.61 8.80
N ARG A 242 -8.00 3.73 9.52
CA ARG A 242 -7.39 2.54 10.18
C ARG A 242 -7.09 1.38 9.22
N LEU A 243 -7.61 1.43 7.99
CA LEU A 243 -7.57 0.34 7.03
C LEU A 243 -6.75 0.69 5.78
N THR A 244 -5.86 -0.23 5.40
CA THR A 244 -5.13 -0.16 4.13
C THR A 244 -6.04 -0.54 2.96
N ARG A 245 -5.82 0.06 1.79
CA ARG A 245 -6.53 -0.32 0.55
C ARG A 245 -6.43 -1.81 0.30
N GLY A 246 -7.58 -2.41 -0.01
CA GLY A 246 -7.74 -3.82 -0.24
C GLY A 246 -7.96 -4.65 1.02
N SER A 247 -7.99 -4.06 2.21
CA SER A 247 -8.54 -4.70 3.41
C SER A 247 -10.02 -5.02 3.23
N VAL A 248 -10.49 -6.08 3.86
CA VAL A 248 -11.87 -6.53 3.83
C VAL A 248 -12.39 -6.58 5.26
N GLN A 249 -13.64 -6.16 5.45
CA GLN A 249 -14.37 -6.31 6.71
C GLN A 249 -15.74 -6.93 6.43
N PRO A 250 -16.31 -7.69 7.38
CA PRO A 250 -17.72 -8.06 7.31
C PRO A 250 -18.59 -6.81 7.17
N ILE A 251 -19.69 -6.93 6.43
CA ILE A 251 -20.78 -5.97 6.55
C ILE A 251 -21.27 -6.04 8.01
N PRO A 252 -21.37 -4.90 8.73
CA PRO A 252 -21.84 -4.90 10.10
C PRO A 252 -23.21 -5.57 10.26
N ASP A 253 -23.46 -6.15 11.44
CA ASP A 253 -24.76 -6.71 11.78
C ASP A 253 -25.86 -5.64 11.67
N GLY A 254 -27.04 -6.09 11.25
CA GLY A 254 -28.19 -5.23 10.96
C GLY A 254 -28.57 -5.23 9.48
N GLU A 255 -29.72 -4.63 9.17
CA GLU A 255 -30.27 -4.60 7.81
C GLU A 255 -29.88 -3.34 7.05
N ARG A 256 -29.49 -2.27 7.77
CA ARG A 256 -29.31 -0.92 7.24
C ARG A 256 -27.88 -0.42 7.41
N ILE A 257 -27.37 0.20 6.34
CA ILE A 257 -26.19 1.08 6.40
C ILE A 257 -26.63 2.48 6.01
N ARG A 258 -26.27 3.49 6.81
CA ARG A 258 -26.40 4.91 6.43
C ARG A 258 -25.06 5.45 6.03
N LEU A 259 -24.93 5.85 4.77
CA LEU A 259 -23.81 6.64 4.31
C LEU A 259 -24.00 8.07 4.77
N PHE A 260 -22.90 8.76 5.05
CA PHE A 260 -22.90 10.19 5.32
C PHE A 260 -21.76 10.89 4.59
N LEU A 261 -22.01 12.15 4.23
CA LEU A 261 -21.05 13.11 3.69
C LEU A 261 -21.25 14.41 4.46
N HIS A 262 -20.15 15.06 4.86
CA HIS A 262 -20.17 16.39 5.45
C HIS A 262 -19.02 17.23 4.91
N TRP A 263 -19.29 18.49 4.60
CA TRP A 263 -18.27 19.44 4.18
C TRP A 263 -18.59 20.87 4.62
N ALA A 264 -17.56 21.72 4.58
CA ALA A 264 -17.70 23.16 4.67
C ALA A 264 -16.84 23.86 3.61
N GLU A 265 -17.43 24.87 2.99
CA GLU A 265 -16.83 25.65 1.92
C GLU A 265 -16.04 26.86 2.45
N PRO A 266 -14.92 27.25 1.80
CA PRO A 266 -14.21 28.45 2.19
C PRO A 266 -14.94 29.71 1.72
N ALA A 267 -14.68 30.84 2.39
CA ALA A 267 -15.30 32.11 2.05
C ALA A 267 -15.01 32.49 0.58
N GLY A 268 -16.07 32.80 -0.17
CA GLY A 268 -15.97 33.25 -1.57
C GLY A 268 -15.87 32.12 -2.62
N LEU A 269 -15.94 30.86 -2.21
CA LEU A 269 -15.98 29.71 -3.11
C LEU A 269 -17.12 28.78 -2.72
N ARG A 270 -18.14 28.68 -3.56
CA ARG A 270 -19.20 27.67 -3.38
C ARG A 270 -18.59 26.28 -3.61
N VAL A 271 -18.86 25.34 -2.72
CA VAL A 271 -18.46 23.95 -2.90
C VAL A 271 -19.70 23.07 -2.91
N ASP A 272 -19.83 22.30 -3.98
CA ASP A 272 -20.94 21.40 -4.23
C ASP A 272 -20.43 19.96 -4.26
N LEU A 273 -20.79 19.17 -3.25
CA LEU A 273 -20.38 17.77 -3.13
C LEU A 273 -21.61 16.87 -3.14
N ASP A 274 -21.57 15.82 -3.96
CA ASP A 274 -22.66 14.85 -4.06
C ASP A 274 -22.30 13.54 -3.35
N LEU A 275 -23.20 13.05 -2.49
CA LEU A 275 -23.17 11.66 -2.03
C LEU A 275 -23.95 10.77 -2.99
N SER A 276 -23.29 9.76 -3.54
CA SER A 276 -23.86 8.91 -4.59
C SER A 276 -23.69 7.43 -4.29
N VAL A 277 -24.60 6.61 -4.82
CA VAL A 277 -24.51 5.14 -4.75
C VAL A 277 -24.84 4.54 -6.11
N ILE A 278 -23.99 3.63 -6.59
CA ILE A 278 -24.27 2.81 -7.77
C ILE A 278 -24.38 1.34 -7.38
N VAL A 279 -25.34 0.64 -8.00
CA VAL A 279 -25.64 -0.77 -7.78
C VAL A 279 -25.30 -1.56 -9.04
N PHE A 280 -24.58 -2.67 -8.87
CA PHE A 280 -24.16 -3.55 -9.96
C PHE A 280 -24.61 -5.00 -9.76
N ASP A 281 -24.82 -5.70 -10.87
CA ASP A 281 -24.94 -7.16 -10.90
C ASP A 281 -23.56 -7.84 -10.77
N ARG A 282 -23.55 -9.19 -10.86
CA ARG A 282 -22.31 -9.98 -10.76
C ARG A 282 -21.38 -9.82 -11.97
N GLU A 283 -21.90 -9.35 -13.09
CA GLU A 283 -21.15 -9.04 -14.32
C GLU A 283 -20.71 -7.56 -14.38
N TRP A 284 -20.86 -6.80 -13.29
CA TRP A 284 -20.55 -5.36 -13.21
C TRP A 284 -21.40 -4.48 -14.13
N ARG A 285 -22.58 -4.94 -14.55
CA ARG A 285 -23.56 -4.09 -15.23
C ARG A 285 -24.33 -3.28 -14.20
N SER A 286 -24.50 -1.99 -14.47
CA SER A 286 -25.28 -1.10 -13.59
C SER A 286 -26.74 -1.51 -13.60
N LEU A 287 -27.27 -1.85 -12.42
CA LEU A 287 -28.68 -2.20 -12.20
C LEU A 287 -29.52 -0.98 -11.81
N ASP A 288 -28.96 -0.13 -10.95
CA ASP A 288 -29.61 1.08 -10.44
C ASP A 288 -28.58 2.05 -9.84
N TRP A 289 -29.01 3.26 -9.50
CA TRP A 289 -28.21 4.26 -8.78
C TRP A 289 -29.10 5.18 -7.93
N CYS A 290 -28.51 5.83 -6.94
CA CYS A 290 -29.13 6.83 -6.08
C CYS A 290 -28.18 8.03 -5.95
N ASP A 291 -28.63 9.21 -6.36
CA ASP A 291 -27.90 10.49 -6.32
C ASP A 291 -28.91 11.66 -6.28
N TYR A 292 -28.43 12.91 -6.40
CA TYR A 292 -29.27 14.11 -6.41
C TYR A 292 -30.36 14.11 -7.49
N THR A 293 -30.16 13.41 -8.62
CA THR A 293 -31.16 13.29 -9.70
C THR A 293 -32.22 12.22 -9.41
N LYS A 294 -31.90 11.26 -8.55
CA LYS A 294 -32.74 10.12 -8.22
C LYS A 294 -32.60 9.74 -6.73
N LEU A 295 -33.41 10.40 -5.90
CA LEU A 295 -33.35 10.27 -4.43
C LEU A 295 -33.86 8.92 -3.88
N ARG A 296 -34.49 8.07 -4.72
CA ARG A 296 -34.98 6.74 -4.33
C ARG A 296 -34.72 5.71 -5.42
N ALA A 297 -34.19 4.56 -5.05
CA ALA A 297 -33.80 3.50 -5.98
C ALA A 297 -33.91 2.09 -5.36
N GLY A 298 -33.74 1.05 -6.17
CA GLY A 298 -33.75 -0.35 -5.72
C GLY A 298 -35.06 -0.76 -5.04
N ARG A 299 -36.21 -0.30 -5.56
CA ARG A 299 -37.55 -0.48 -4.95
C ARG A 299 -37.63 0.04 -3.50
N GLY A 300 -37.00 1.18 -3.24
CA GLY A 300 -36.97 1.81 -1.92
C GLY A 300 -35.92 1.22 -0.97
N ALA A 301 -35.00 0.41 -1.49
CA ALA A 301 -33.83 -0.04 -0.74
C ALA A 301 -32.75 1.04 -0.60
N LEU A 302 -32.79 2.08 -1.45
CA LEU A 302 -31.94 3.27 -1.37
C LEU A 302 -32.81 4.52 -1.18
N VAL A 303 -32.45 5.35 -0.20
CA VAL A 303 -33.13 6.61 0.10
C VAL A 303 -32.10 7.70 0.41
N HIS A 304 -32.05 8.74 -0.43
CA HIS A 304 -31.22 9.93 -0.24
C HIS A 304 -31.94 10.98 0.62
N SER A 305 -31.20 11.75 1.42
CA SER A 305 -31.74 12.82 2.25
C SER A 305 -32.17 14.09 1.50
N GLY A 306 -31.99 14.14 0.18
CA GLY A 306 -31.97 15.38 -0.60
C GLY A 306 -30.56 15.93 -0.84
N ASP A 307 -30.48 16.94 -1.69
CA ASP A 307 -29.26 17.52 -2.27
C ASP A 307 -29.01 18.91 -1.69
N LEU A 308 -27.79 19.16 -1.21
CA LEU A 308 -27.36 20.44 -0.67
C LEU A 308 -26.18 20.99 -1.48
N THR A 309 -26.42 22.04 -2.27
CA THR A 309 -25.42 22.56 -3.23
C THR A 309 -24.46 23.63 -2.66
N SER A 310 -24.52 23.91 -1.37
CA SER A 310 -23.69 24.92 -0.69
C SER A 310 -23.54 24.63 0.79
N ALA A 311 -22.36 24.91 1.35
CA ALA A 311 -22.01 24.53 2.71
C ALA A 311 -21.28 25.63 3.50
N PRO A 312 -21.88 26.81 3.70
CA PRO A 312 -21.21 27.93 4.36
C PRO A 312 -20.89 27.65 5.83
N GLU A 313 -19.76 28.18 6.29
CA GLU A 313 -19.44 28.24 7.70
C GLU A 313 -20.45 29.08 8.49
N PRO A 314 -20.70 28.77 9.78
CA PRO A 314 -20.03 27.75 10.59
C PRO A 314 -20.66 26.35 10.52
N LEU A 315 -21.79 26.20 9.81
CA LEU A 315 -22.58 24.96 9.84
C LEU A 315 -22.01 23.90 8.89
N GLY A 316 -21.63 24.29 7.67
CA GLY A 316 -21.39 23.34 6.58
C GLY A 316 -22.70 22.68 6.10
N ALA A 317 -22.56 21.61 5.33
CA ALA A 317 -23.68 20.81 4.82
C ALA A 317 -23.44 19.32 5.06
N SER A 318 -24.53 18.54 5.15
CA SER A 318 -24.46 17.09 5.31
C SER A 318 -25.51 16.38 4.47
N GLU A 319 -25.09 15.31 3.80
CA GLU A 319 -25.96 14.42 3.02
C GLU A 319 -25.90 12.99 3.55
N PHE A 320 -26.99 12.26 3.34
CA PHE A 320 -27.15 10.89 3.78
C PHE A 320 -27.78 10.02 2.69
N VAL A 321 -27.35 8.76 2.63
CA VAL A 321 -28.02 7.71 1.85
C VAL A 321 -28.22 6.48 2.73
N ASP A 322 -29.49 6.16 2.98
CA ASP A 322 -29.88 4.92 3.67
C ASP A 322 -29.95 3.76 2.67
N MET A 323 -29.30 2.66 3.02
CA MET A 323 -29.24 1.45 2.20
C MET A 323 -29.76 0.26 3.01
N ASN A 324 -30.83 -0.39 2.54
CA ASN A 324 -31.23 -1.70 3.02
C ASN A 324 -30.57 -2.77 2.15
N LEU A 325 -29.55 -3.44 2.70
CA LEU A 325 -28.70 -4.36 1.93
C LEU A 325 -29.42 -5.67 1.57
N ASN A 326 -30.36 -6.12 2.41
CA ASN A 326 -31.13 -7.33 2.14
C ASN A 326 -32.06 -7.12 0.95
N ARG A 327 -32.79 -5.99 0.93
CA ARG A 327 -33.65 -5.62 -0.21
C ARG A 327 -32.85 -5.41 -1.50
N LEU A 328 -31.64 -4.84 -1.41
CA LEU A 328 -30.75 -4.75 -2.58
C LEU A 328 -30.35 -6.13 -3.10
N GLY A 329 -30.03 -7.07 -2.20
CA GLY A 329 -29.76 -8.47 -2.57
C GLY A 329 -30.95 -9.13 -3.28
N GLU A 330 -32.17 -8.98 -2.75
CA GLU A 330 -33.42 -9.46 -3.37
C GLU A 330 -33.69 -8.79 -4.72
N TYR A 331 -33.27 -7.53 -4.89
CA TYR A 331 -33.34 -6.80 -6.15
C TYR A 331 -32.33 -7.31 -7.21
N GLY A 332 -31.41 -8.20 -6.83
CA GLY A 332 -30.39 -8.78 -7.71
C GLY A 332 -29.02 -8.09 -7.63
N ALA A 333 -28.82 -7.17 -6.68
CA ALA A 333 -27.54 -6.51 -6.49
C ALA A 333 -26.47 -7.50 -6.02
N ARG A 334 -25.32 -7.50 -6.69
CA ARG A 334 -24.11 -8.17 -6.22
C ARG A 334 -23.18 -7.19 -5.51
N TYR A 335 -22.95 -6.04 -6.14
CA TYR A 335 -22.02 -5.03 -5.64
C TYR A 335 -22.73 -3.69 -5.45
N VAL A 336 -22.41 -3.00 -4.36
CA VAL A 336 -22.85 -1.63 -4.08
C VAL A 336 -21.63 -0.76 -3.86
N MET A 337 -21.53 0.35 -4.58
CA MET A 337 -20.39 1.25 -4.54
C MET A 337 -20.85 2.66 -4.23
N PRO A 338 -20.58 3.17 -3.02
CA PRO A 338 -20.69 4.60 -2.74
C PRO A 338 -19.64 5.39 -3.52
N VAL A 339 -19.98 6.61 -3.89
CA VAL A 339 -19.09 7.56 -4.56
C VAL A 339 -19.37 8.94 -4.01
N VAL A 340 -18.33 9.71 -3.70
CA VAL A 340 -18.45 11.14 -3.40
C VAL A 340 -17.89 11.90 -4.60
N PHE A 341 -18.67 12.78 -5.19
CA PHE A 341 -18.24 13.68 -6.26
C PHE A 341 -18.08 15.10 -5.74
N SER A 342 -17.09 15.84 -6.24
CA SER A 342 -17.16 17.31 -6.27
C SER A 342 -17.76 17.72 -7.60
N TYR A 343 -19.03 18.14 -7.56
CA TYR A 343 -19.82 18.48 -8.73
C TYR A 343 -19.19 19.60 -9.55
N ASN A 344 -18.80 20.68 -8.86
CA ASN A 344 -18.15 21.85 -9.45
C ASN A 344 -16.61 21.75 -9.49
N ALA A 345 -16.09 20.52 -9.38
CA ALA A 345 -14.69 20.18 -9.59
C ALA A 345 -13.69 20.91 -8.67
N VAL A 346 -14.10 21.25 -7.46
CA VAL A 346 -13.22 21.79 -6.40
C VAL A 346 -12.41 20.64 -5.78
N PRO A 347 -11.07 20.71 -5.74
CA PRO A 347 -10.24 19.73 -5.05
C PRO A 347 -10.55 19.64 -3.55
N PHE A 348 -10.48 18.43 -2.99
CA PHE A 348 -10.76 18.22 -1.56
C PHE A 348 -9.80 18.95 -0.62
N GLU A 349 -8.57 19.25 -1.06
CA GLU A 349 -7.62 20.08 -0.29
C GLU A 349 -8.00 21.56 -0.17
N GLU A 350 -8.96 22.04 -0.96
CA GLU A 350 -9.48 23.41 -0.86
C GLU A 350 -10.65 23.53 0.14
N LEU A 351 -11.16 22.41 0.67
CA LEU A 351 -12.24 22.40 1.67
C LEU A 351 -11.75 22.94 3.02
N VAL A 352 -12.61 23.66 3.75
CA VAL A 352 -12.34 24.01 5.16
C VAL A 352 -12.35 22.75 6.02
N ARG A 353 -13.33 21.88 5.77
CA ARG A 353 -13.41 20.51 6.30
C ARG A 353 -14.22 19.66 5.33
N GLY A 354 -13.89 18.38 5.24
CA GLY A 354 -14.63 17.43 4.41
C GLY A 354 -14.39 16.00 4.87
N PHE A 355 -15.46 15.24 5.07
CA PHE A 355 -15.36 13.82 5.38
C PHE A 355 -16.61 13.06 4.95
N ALA A 356 -16.44 11.77 4.66
CA ALA A 356 -17.51 10.85 4.36
C ALA A 356 -17.40 9.59 5.24
N GLY A 357 -18.41 8.75 5.27
CA GLY A 357 -18.36 7.52 6.05
C GLY A 357 -19.66 6.75 6.07
N PHE A 358 -19.75 5.79 6.98
CA PHE A 358 -20.97 5.03 7.17
C PHE A 358 -21.23 4.65 8.63
N MET A 359 -22.52 4.51 8.94
CA MET A 359 -23.05 4.01 10.20
C MET A 359 -23.62 2.61 10.01
N ALA A 360 -23.43 1.76 11.01
CA ALA A 360 -24.09 0.45 11.09
C ALA A 360 -25.42 0.57 11.82
N ASP A 361 -26.48 0.07 11.20
CA ASP A 361 -27.83 -0.04 11.76
C ASP A 361 -28.29 1.17 12.58
N PRO A 362 -28.28 2.38 11.99
CA PRO A 362 -28.66 3.57 12.71
C PRO A 362 -30.14 3.52 13.09
N GLN A 363 -30.45 4.08 14.25
CA GLN A 363 -31.83 4.36 14.65
C GLN A 363 -32.43 5.46 13.76
N ASP A 364 -33.75 5.48 13.63
CA ASP A 364 -34.42 6.56 12.93
C ASP A 364 -34.20 7.89 13.68
N GLY A 365 -33.85 8.95 12.95
CA GLY A 365 -33.51 10.24 13.54
C GLY A 365 -32.18 10.82 13.03
N PRO A 366 -31.62 11.81 13.74
CA PRO A 366 -30.42 12.54 13.33
C PRO A 366 -29.14 11.67 13.41
N PHE A 367 -28.02 12.23 12.98
CA PHE A 367 -26.69 11.61 13.02
C PHE A 367 -26.34 11.10 14.43
N ASP A 368 -26.03 9.80 14.59
CA ASP A 368 -25.48 9.24 15.83
C ASP A 368 -23.98 8.94 15.66
N ALA A 369 -23.13 9.71 16.34
CA ALA A 369 -21.68 9.55 16.31
C ALA A 369 -21.21 8.18 16.84
N ARG A 370 -21.99 7.52 17.71
CA ARG A 370 -21.65 6.20 18.26
C ARG A 370 -21.92 5.08 17.26
N ALA A 371 -22.82 5.29 16.30
CA ALA A 371 -23.12 4.33 15.24
C ALA A 371 -22.10 4.38 14.09
N VAL A 372 -21.23 5.41 14.05
CA VAL A 372 -20.18 5.56 13.04
C VAL A 372 -19.20 4.41 13.17
N ARG A 373 -19.17 3.54 12.16
CA ARG A 373 -18.16 2.49 12.06
C ARG A 373 -16.88 3.02 11.44
N GLN A 374 -17.01 3.97 10.52
CA GLN A 374 -15.88 4.42 9.73
C GLN A 374 -16.08 5.80 9.13
N ARG A 375 -14.97 6.54 9.08
CA ARG A 375 -14.82 7.87 8.48
C ARG A 375 -13.65 7.89 7.50
N PHE A 376 -13.81 8.62 6.42
CA PHE A 376 -12.82 8.93 5.39
C PHE A 376 -12.70 10.45 5.34
N ASP A 377 -11.49 10.96 5.53
CA ASP A 377 -11.27 12.40 5.35
C ASP A 377 -11.10 12.71 3.87
N LEU A 378 -11.77 13.76 3.41
CA LEU A 378 -11.60 14.27 2.07
C LEU A 378 -10.36 15.16 2.07
N GLY A 379 -9.38 14.83 1.23
CA GLY A 379 -8.14 15.61 1.14
C GLY A 379 -7.33 15.35 -0.11
N GLY A 380 -6.37 16.26 -0.33
CA GLY A 380 -5.51 16.28 -1.51
C GLY A 380 -6.21 16.80 -2.77
N ALA A 381 -5.46 16.86 -3.87
CA ALA A 381 -5.93 17.32 -5.17
C ALA A 381 -7.03 16.45 -5.85
N ALA A 382 -7.65 15.52 -5.12
CA ALA A 382 -8.72 14.66 -5.63
C ALA A 382 -10.07 15.37 -5.67
N LYS A 383 -10.96 14.89 -6.54
CA LYS A 383 -12.32 15.45 -6.75
C LYS A 383 -13.41 14.39 -6.70
N VAL A 384 -13.02 13.11 -6.59
CA VAL A 384 -13.92 11.97 -6.52
C VAL A 384 -13.31 10.98 -5.55
N LEU A 385 -14.10 10.46 -4.62
CA LEU A 385 -13.70 9.40 -3.69
C LEU A 385 -14.60 8.18 -3.88
N VAL A 386 -13.99 7.01 -4.04
CA VAL A 386 -14.64 5.70 -3.90
C VAL A 386 -14.18 5.08 -2.58
N PRO A 387 -14.97 5.18 -1.49
CA PRO A 387 -14.55 4.74 -0.16
C PRO A 387 -14.40 3.22 -0.06
N PHE A 388 -15.43 2.47 -0.44
CA PHE A 388 -15.45 1.01 -0.36
C PHE A 388 -16.37 0.40 -1.43
N ILE A 389 -16.33 -0.92 -1.59
CA ILE A 389 -17.29 -1.70 -2.37
C ILE A 389 -17.91 -2.74 -1.45
N ALA A 390 -19.23 -2.75 -1.31
CA ALA A 390 -19.94 -3.81 -0.61
C ALA A 390 -20.24 -4.96 -1.58
N ASP A 391 -19.79 -6.17 -1.26
CA ASP A 391 -20.21 -7.41 -1.92
C ASP A 391 -21.30 -8.06 -1.06
N LEU A 392 -22.55 -8.03 -1.55
CA LEU A 392 -23.72 -8.48 -0.80
C LEU A 392 -23.82 -10.00 -0.70
N HIS A 393 -23.15 -10.73 -1.60
CA HIS A 393 -23.16 -12.19 -1.57
C HIS A 393 -22.17 -12.74 -0.55
N THR A 394 -20.96 -12.18 -0.50
CA THR A 394 -19.99 -12.55 0.55
C THR A 394 -20.25 -11.81 1.87
N ARG A 395 -21.18 -10.84 1.88
CA ARG A 395 -21.48 -9.95 3.00
C ARG A 395 -20.24 -9.24 3.55
N THR A 396 -19.45 -8.65 2.65
CA THR A 396 -18.20 -7.95 3.01
C THR A 396 -18.08 -6.58 2.39
N LEU A 397 -17.42 -5.66 3.09
CA LEU A 397 -16.94 -4.37 2.60
C LEU A 397 -15.47 -4.48 2.20
N LEU A 398 -15.16 -4.25 0.93
CA LEU A 398 -13.79 -4.10 0.42
C LEU A 398 -13.37 -2.64 0.52
N TRP A 399 -12.30 -2.37 1.26
CA TRP A 399 -11.72 -1.05 1.41
C TRP A 399 -11.03 -0.62 0.11
N VAL A 400 -11.51 0.45 -0.52
CA VAL A 400 -10.98 0.91 -1.82
C VAL A 400 -10.18 2.18 -1.64
N ASP A 401 -10.79 3.20 -1.03
CA ASP A 401 -10.19 4.52 -0.79
C ASP A 401 -9.46 5.06 -2.03
N LEU A 402 -10.10 5.00 -3.20
CA LEU A 402 -9.50 5.44 -4.46
C LEU A 402 -10.05 6.80 -4.89
N ASN A 403 -9.13 7.63 -5.36
CA ASN A 403 -9.47 8.88 -6.00
C ASN A 403 -9.59 8.67 -7.51
N VAL A 404 -10.77 8.94 -8.08
CA VAL A 404 -11.00 8.72 -9.51
C VAL A 404 -10.71 10.00 -10.27
N GLY A 405 -9.87 9.90 -11.31
CA GLY A 405 -9.61 11.00 -12.21
C GLY A 405 -10.73 11.20 -13.19
N VAL A 406 -11.63 12.13 -12.89
CA VAL A 406 -12.66 12.59 -13.83
C VAL A 406 -12.22 13.93 -14.45
N SER A 407 -12.57 14.14 -15.72
CA SER A 407 -12.32 15.38 -16.48
C SER A 407 -13.67 15.94 -16.93
N GLY A 408 -13.87 17.26 -16.83
CA GLY A 408 -15.14 17.94 -17.10
C GLY A 408 -15.72 18.60 -15.85
N MET A 409 -16.92 19.17 -15.96
CA MET A 409 -17.79 19.56 -14.85
C MET A 409 -19.07 18.71 -14.88
N ASP A 410 -19.98 18.88 -13.94
CA ASP A 410 -21.29 18.19 -13.88
C ASP A 410 -21.19 16.67 -13.69
N HIS A 411 -20.37 16.24 -12.74
CA HIS A 411 -20.14 14.82 -12.48
C HIS A 411 -21.36 14.17 -11.81
N ASN A 412 -22.02 13.26 -12.52
CA ASN A 412 -23.04 12.36 -11.95
C ASN A 412 -22.66 10.88 -12.16
N VAL A 413 -23.29 10.01 -11.37
CA VAL A 413 -23.08 8.56 -11.41
C VAL A 413 -23.41 7.99 -12.79
N LEU A 414 -24.55 8.40 -13.35
CA LEU A 414 -25.06 7.84 -14.60
C LEU A 414 -24.05 8.02 -15.74
N SER A 415 -23.40 9.17 -15.82
CA SER A 415 -22.42 9.50 -16.86
C SER A 415 -21.11 8.73 -16.71
N HIS A 416 -20.82 8.18 -15.52
CA HIS A 416 -19.58 7.47 -15.22
C HIS A 416 -19.79 5.96 -14.98
N ARG A 417 -21.01 5.44 -15.10
CA ARG A 417 -21.39 4.08 -14.70
C ARG A 417 -20.51 2.97 -15.28
N GLU A 418 -20.16 3.05 -16.57
CA GLU A 418 -19.33 2.02 -17.24
C GLU A 418 -17.91 2.04 -16.69
N ARG A 419 -17.32 3.23 -16.56
CA ARG A 419 -15.99 3.42 -16.00
C ARG A 419 -15.90 3.05 -14.52
N LEU A 420 -16.96 3.32 -13.75
CA LEU A 420 -17.08 2.88 -12.35
C LEU A 420 -17.20 1.35 -12.27
N GLY A 421 -17.95 0.72 -13.19
CA GLY A 421 -18.02 -0.74 -13.32
C GLY A 421 -16.67 -1.37 -13.64
N GLU A 422 -15.93 -0.85 -14.62
CA GLU A 422 -14.57 -1.29 -14.97
C GLU A 422 -13.58 -1.11 -13.81
N LEU A 423 -13.64 0.04 -13.13
CA LEU A 423 -12.85 0.30 -11.94
C LEU A 423 -13.19 -0.71 -10.84
N GLY A 424 -14.47 -0.92 -10.55
CA GLY A 424 -14.96 -1.85 -9.54
C GLY A 424 -14.49 -3.28 -9.81
N ALA A 425 -14.68 -3.76 -11.04
CA ALA A 425 -14.22 -5.06 -11.50
C ALA A 425 -12.72 -5.23 -11.33
N GLY A 426 -11.94 -4.25 -11.81
CA GLY A 426 -10.49 -4.25 -11.71
C GLY A 426 -9.98 -4.22 -10.28
N VAL A 427 -10.60 -3.41 -9.42
CA VAL A 427 -10.24 -3.27 -8.00
C VAL A 427 -10.55 -4.54 -7.23
N VAL A 428 -11.74 -5.12 -7.42
CA VAL A 428 -12.12 -6.39 -6.79
C VAL A 428 -11.20 -7.52 -7.25
N ASP A 429 -10.90 -7.62 -8.55
CA ASP A 429 -9.94 -8.61 -9.07
C ASP A 429 -8.53 -8.41 -8.48
N VAL A 430 -8.01 -7.18 -8.47
CA VAL A 430 -6.66 -6.89 -7.92
C VAL A 430 -6.59 -7.19 -6.44
N PHE A 431 -7.58 -6.75 -5.65
CA PHE A 431 -7.54 -6.89 -4.20
C PHE A 431 -8.00 -8.26 -3.72
N ARG A 432 -8.82 -9.04 -4.42
CA ARG A 432 -9.17 -10.39 -3.95
C ARG A 432 -8.13 -11.46 -4.27
N ARG A 433 -7.04 -11.10 -4.95
CA ARG A 433 -5.96 -12.04 -5.25
C ARG A 433 -5.18 -12.46 -4.03
N GLU A 434 -4.80 -13.73 -4.07
CA GLU A 434 -3.88 -14.35 -3.13
C GLU A 434 -2.46 -13.75 -3.24
N GLY A 435 -1.69 -13.90 -2.16
CA GLY A 435 -0.28 -13.51 -2.11
C GLY A 435 0.00 -12.14 -1.50
N ARG A 436 -1.04 -11.37 -1.16
CA ARG A 436 -0.87 -10.15 -0.35
C ARG A 436 -0.47 -10.51 1.07
N VAL A 437 0.36 -9.68 1.67
CA VAL A 437 0.72 -9.78 3.08
C VAL A 437 -0.33 -9.04 3.90
N THR A 438 -0.78 -9.68 4.97
CA THR A 438 -1.87 -9.20 5.81
C THR A 438 -1.37 -8.89 7.21
N LEU A 439 -2.16 -8.19 8.01
CA LEU A 439 -1.81 -7.95 9.42
C LEU A 439 -1.75 -9.25 10.22
N TRP A 440 -2.48 -10.30 9.80
CA TRP A 440 -2.31 -11.66 10.33
C TRP A 440 -0.88 -12.17 10.18
N GLU A 441 -0.29 -12.03 8.99
CA GLU A 441 1.06 -12.51 8.74
C GLU A 441 2.10 -11.71 9.53
N VAL A 442 1.91 -10.39 9.65
CA VAL A 442 2.76 -9.54 10.49
C VAL A 442 2.63 -9.93 11.97
N ALA A 443 1.42 -10.14 12.46
CA ALA A 443 1.18 -10.54 13.84
C ALA A 443 1.75 -11.93 14.16
N CYS A 444 1.71 -12.86 13.19
CA CYS A 444 2.38 -14.15 13.30
C CYS A 444 3.90 -14.00 13.42
N TRP A 445 4.54 -13.04 12.73
CA TRP A 445 5.98 -12.79 12.88
C TRP A 445 6.31 -12.26 14.28
N HIS A 446 5.51 -11.34 14.83
CA HIS A 446 5.67 -10.89 16.22
C HIS A 446 5.56 -12.06 17.20
N ALA A 447 4.46 -12.82 17.12
CA ALA A 447 4.21 -13.91 18.05
C ALA A 447 5.27 -15.02 17.93
N ALA A 448 5.62 -15.44 16.72
CA ALA A 448 6.57 -16.52 16.53
C ALA A 448 8.00 -16.20 16.98
N ALA A 449 8.40 -14.93 16.86
CA ALA A 449 9.73 -14.48 17.28
C ALA A 449 9.83 -14.17 18.78
N ARG A 450 8.72 -13.80 19.43
CA ARG A 450 8.72 -13.25 20.79
C ARG A 450 8.05 -14.15 21.83
N ALA A 451 7.08 -14.98 21.45
CA ALA A 451 6.21 -15.72 22.36
C ALA A 451 6.57 -17.20 22.50
N GLY A 452 6.44 -17.74 23.72
CA GLY A 452 6.50 -19.19 23.96
C GLY A 452 5.15 -19.88 23.69
N GLU A 453 4.05 -19.18 23.94
CA GLU A 453 2.68 -19.65 23.73
C GLU A 453 1.87 -18.61 22.94
N VAL A 454 1.08 -19.10 21.98
CA VAL A 454 0.18 -18.30 21.15
C VAL A 454 -1.25 -18.83 21.27
N LEU A 455 -2.14 -17.96 21.69
CA LEU A 455 -3.59 -18.14 21.65
C LEU A 455 -4.08 -17.60 20.31
N LEU A 456 -4.74 -18.45 19.52
CA LEU A 456 -5.31 -18.08 18.24
C LEU A 456 -6.83 -18.08 18.37
N ARG A 457 -7.44 -16.90 18.25
CA ARG A 457 -8.89 -16.74 18.10
C ARG A 457 -9.29 -16.98 16.65
N ARG A 458 -10.10 -18.01 16.44
CA ARG A 458 -10.65 -18.36 15.13
C ARG A 458 -11.85 -17.46 14.81
N ARG A 459 -12.28 -17.47 13.55
CA ARG A 459 -13.40 -16.64 13.06
C ARG A 459 -14.74 -16.96 13.72
N ASP A 460 -14.89 -18.17 14.25
CA ASP A 460 -16.07 -18.61 15.01
C ASP A 460 -15.99 -18.23 16.51
N GLY A 461 -14.96 -17.47 16.92
CA GLY A 461 -14.70 -17.08 18.29
C GLY A 461 -13.94 -18.12 19.12
N THR A 462 -13.77 -19.35 18.63
CA THR A 462 -13.06 -20.40 19.38
C THR A 462 -11.57 -20.08 19.52
N ILE A 463 -10.99 -20.40 20.67
CA ILE A 463 -9.56 -20.18 20.93
C ILE A 463 -8.81 -21.51 20.88
N THR A 464 -7.74 -21.54 20.08
CA THR A 464 -6.80 -22.67 20.00
C THR A 464 -5.43 -22.26 20.51
N ARG A 465 -4.72 -23.18 21.15
CA ARG A 465 -3.42 -22.91 21.78
C ARG A 465 -2.29 -23.55 20.99
N HIS A 466 -1.24 -22.78 20.71
CA HIS A 466 -0.07 -23.19 19.96
C HIS A 466 1.18 -22.87 20.78
N ARG A 467 1.94 -23.89 21.17
CA ARG A 467 3.26 -23.70 21.80
C ARG A 467 4.36 -23.92 20.80
N ARG A 468 5.40 -23.10 20.90
CA ARG A 468 6.66 -23.32 20.21
C ARG A 468 7.39 -24.50 20.83
N ALA A 469 7.75 -25.50 20.03
CA ALA A 469 8.48 -26.66 20.53
C ALA A 469 9.93 -26.29 20.89
N ALA A 470 10.56 -27.07 21.78
CA ALA A 470 11.95 -26.89 22.13
C ALA A 470 12.84 -27.05 20.87
N GLY A 471 13.66 -26.04 20.57
CA GLY A 471 14.51 -26.02 19.38
C GLY A 471 13.79 -25.75 18.05
N GLU A 472 12.48 -25.48 18.05
CA GLU A 472 11.75 -25.09 16.83
C GLU A 472 12.21 -23.70 16.39
N GLU A 473 12.71 -23.55 15.17
CA GLU A 473 13.09 -22.23 14.65
C GLU A 473 11.88 -21.28 14.55
N PRO A 474 12.02 -19.97 14.85
CA PRO A 474 10.91 -19.02 14.76
C PRO A 474 10.20 -19.03 13.39
N ALA A 475 10.95 -19.26 12.31
CA ALA A 475 10.38 -19.37 10.97
C ALA A 475 9.48 -20.60 10.78
N ALA A 476 9.83 -21.74 11.38
CA ALA A 476 9.00 -22.94 11.35
C ALA A 476 7.71 -22.73 12.16
N PHE A 477 7.84 -22.12 13.35
CA PHE A 477 6.69 -21.80 14.19
C PHE A 477 5.75 -20.78 13.51
N ALA A 478 6.30 -19.73 12.89
CA ALA A 478 5.54 -18.77 12.09
C ALA A 478 4.76 -19.45 10.96
N ALA A 479 5.39 -20.36 10.21
CA ALA A 479 4.72 -21.11 9.15
C ALA A 479 3.55 -21.96 9.68
N ARG A 480 3.71 -22.57 10.86
CA ARG A 480 2.66 -23.32 11.57
C ARG A 480 1.49 -22.42 11.95
N LEU A 481 1.77 -21.25 12.55
CA LEU A 481 0.75 -20.26 12.89
C LEU A 481 -0.01 -19.78 11.65
N LEU A 482 0.70 -19.43 10.57
CA LEU A 482 0.08 -18.97 9.33
C LEU A 482 -0.92 -19.97 8.74
N ALA A 483 -0.64 -21.27 8.86
CA ALA A 483 -1.51 -22.34 8.37
C ALA A 483 -2.65 -22.71 9.33
N ALA A 484 -2.56 -22.31 10.61
CA ALA A 484 -3.46 -22.77 11.67
C ALA A 484 -4.94 -22.40 11.49
N PRO A 485 -5.34 -21.21 10.98
CA PRO A 485 -6.75 -20.88 10.78
C PRO A 485 -7.48 -21.83 9.82
N SER A 486 -6.77 -22.42 8.87
CA SER A 486 -7.33 -23.36 7.88
C SER A 486 -7.25 -24.82 8.33
N ALA A 487 -6.54 -25.12 9.42
CA ALA A 487 -6.42 -26.47 9.94
C ALA A 487 -7.66 -26.88 10.75
N PRO A 488 -8.13 -28.14 10.65
CA PRO A 488 -9.23 -28.63 11.48
C PRO A 488 -8.87 -28.44 12.96
N ALA A 489 -9.79 -27.85 13.73
CA ALA A 489 -9.61 -27.72 15.17
C ALA A 489 -9.80 -29.10 15.81
N SER A 490 -8.83 -29.53 16.62
CA SER A 490 -9.14 -30.54 17.64
C SER A 490 -10.02 -29.86 18.69
N PRO A 491 -11.15 -30.46 19.12
CA PRO A 491 -12.02 -29.87 20.12
C PRO A 491 -11.24 -29.63 21.41
N THR A 492 -11.23 -28.37 21.86
CA THR A 492 -10.67 -28.01 23.17
C THR A 492 -11.65 -28.48 24.25
N PRO A 493 -11.19 -29.12 25.35
CA PRO A 493 -12.08 -29.51 26.45
C PRO A 493 -12.78 -28.29 27.07
N PRO A 494 -14.06 -28.40 27.49
CA PRO A 494 -14.74 -27.34 28.23
C PRO A 494 -13.96 -26.97 29.50
N GLY A 495 -13.71 -25.67 29.72
CA GLY A 495 -12.98 -25.18 30.90
C GLY A 495 -11.46 -25.00 30.74
N ALA A 496 -10.88 -25.27 29.56
CA ALA A 496 -9.51 -24.83 29.22
C ALA A 496 -9.42 -23.32 28.87
N GLU A 497 -10.55 -22.62 28.99
CA GLU A 497 -10.79 -21.20 28.66
C GLU A 497 -10.17 -20.19 29.63
N ALA A 498 -9.46 -20.64 30.67
CA ALA A 498 -8.56 -19.79 31.41
C ALA A 498 -7.36 -19.42 30.53
N ALA A 499 -7.58 -18.50 29.58
CA ALA A 499 -6.54 -17.81 28.86
C ALA A 499 -5.64 -17.14 29.90
N GLY A 500 -4.37 -17.52 29.96
CA GLY A 500 -3.39 -16.65 30.59
C GLY A 500 -3.56 -15.28 29.98
N ARG A 501 -3.70 -14.24 30.82
CA ARG A 501 -3.86 -12.87 30.32
C ARG A 501 -2.66 -12.56 29.41
N PRO A 502 -2.84 -12.29 28.12
CA PRO A 502 -1.72 -12.12 27.20
C PRO A 502 -0.95 -10.83 27.48
N ASP A 503 0.35 -10.85 27.24
CA ASP A 503 1.23 -9.65 27.27
C ASP A 503 1.26 -8.94 25.92
N PHE A 504 0.88 -9.65 24.86
CA PHE A 504 0.75 -9.12 23.51
C PHE A 504 -0.57 -9.58 22.88
N ALA A 505 -1.35 -8.66 22.35
CA ALA A 505 -2.56 -8.97 21.60
C ALA A 505 -2.60 -8.22 20.27
N ALA A 506 -2.96 -8.92 19.20
CA ALA A 506 -3.28 -8.35 17.91
C ALA A 506 -4.68 -8.84 17.50
N VAL A 507 -5.65 -7.93 17.55
CA VAL A 507 -7.09 -8.23 17.40
C VAL A 507 -7.78 -7.24 16.48
N VAL A 508 -8.92 -7.64 15.90
CA VAL A 508 -9.78 -6.68 15.17
C VAL A 508 -10.54 -5.82 16.19
N ASP A 509 -11.26 -6.45 17.11
CA ASP A 509 -12.01 -5.77 18.16
C ASP A 509 -11.27 -5.82 19.50
N GLY A 510 -11.29 -4.73 20.25
CA GLY A 510 -10.65 -4.59 21.55
C GLY A 510 -11.37 -5.31 22.71
N ASP A 511 -12.13 -6.35 22.40
CA ASP A 511 -12.96 -7.13 23.34
C ASP A 511 -12.14 -8.19 24.10
N VAL A 512 -10.96 -7.81 24.59
CA VAL A 512 -9.99 -8.72 25.21
C VAL A 512 -9.61 -8.33 26.62
N GLU A 513 -9.56 -9.34 27.48
CA GLU A 513 -8.83 -9.23 28.75
C GLU A 513 -7.34 -9.51 28.53
N VAL A 514 -6.50 -8.55 28.89
CA VAL A 514 -5.04 -8.61 28.76
C VAL A 514 -4.37 -8.30 30.09
N ARG A 515 -3.06 -8.54 30.20
CA ARG A 515 -2.29 -8.11 31.38
C ARG A 515 -2.19 -6.59 31.44
N GLU A 516 -1.95 -6.07 32.64
CA GLU A 516 -1.57 -4.68 32.81
C GLU A 516 -0.27 -4.42 32.04
N ASP A 517 -0.19 -3.26 31.38
CA ASP A 517 0.91 -2.89 30.50
C ASP A 517 1.12 -3.84 29.31
N ALA A 518 0.11 -4.61 28.88
CA ALA A 518 0.21 -5.41 27.66
C ALA A 518 0.37 -4.54 26.40
N GLU A 519 1.13 -5.00 25.42
CA GLU A 519 1.12 -4.41 24.07
C GLU A 519 -0.12 -4.86 23.32
N VAL A 520 -0.96 -3.93 22.88
CA VAL A 520 -2.20 -4.27 22.18
C VAL A 520 -2.34 -3.49 20.88
N TYR A 521 -2.39 -4.23 19.77
CA TYR A 521 -2.95 -3.75 18.52
C TYR A 521 -4.43 -4.14 18.45
N ALA A 522 -5.31 -3.16 18.29
CA ALA A 522 -6.72 -3.36 18.02
C ALA A 522 -7.17 -2.40 16.90
N LEU A 523 -7.82 -2.93 15.86
CA LEU A 523 -8.41 -2.09 14.82
C LEU A 523 -9.51 -1.19 15.42
N TYR A 524 -10.35 -1.77 16.28
CA TYR A 524 -11.40 -1.11 17.03
C TYR A 524 -11.13 -1.26 18.54
N PRO A 525 -10.36 -0.35 19.17
CA PRO A 525 -9.93 -0.48 20.56
C PRO A 525 -11.05 -0.21 21.58
N GLY A 526 -12.32 -0.06 21.17
CA GLY A 526 -13.37 0.63 21.94
C GLY A 526 -13.63 0.13 23.38
N LEU A 527 -13.33 -1.13 23.68
CA LEU A 527 -13.50 -1.72 25.02
C LEU A 527 -12.21 -1.72 25.87
N LEU A 528 -11.08 -1.31 25.29
CA LEU A 528 -9.78 -1.26 25.97
C LEU A 528 -9.61 0.04 26.74
N ASP A 529 -9.13 -0.08 27.96
CA ASP A 529 -8.70 1.06 28.77
C ASP A 529 -7.27 1.48 28.37
N PRO A 530 -7.08 2.62 27.69
CA PRO A 530 -5.76 3.07 27.22
C PRO A 530 -4.79 3.39 28.36
N THR A 531 -5.27 3.51 29.60
CA THR A 531 -4.41 3.74 30.78
C THR A 531 -3.79 2.45 31.32
N ARG A 532 -4.33 1.28 30.93
CA ARG A 532 -3.92 -0.04 31.44
C ARG A 532 -3.16 -0.87 30.42
N VAL A 533 -3.11 -0.44 29.16
CA VAL A 533 -2.47 -1.15 28.05
C VAL A 533 -1.68 -0.19 27.18
N ARG A 534 -0.60 -0.69 26.57
CA ARG A 534 0.16 0.05 25.55
C ARG A 534 -0.53 -0.13 24.20
N LEU A 535 -1.51 0.73 23.89
CA LEU A 535 -2.21 0.73 22.60
C LEU A 535 -1.25 1.10 21.46
N GLN A 536 -1.24 0.24 20.45
CA GLN A 536 -0.40 0.35 19.27
C GLN A 536 -1.22 0.98 18.12
N GLY A 537 -0.69 2.00 17.45
CA GLY A 537 -1.40 2.73 16.38
C GLY A 537 -1.69 1.89 15.12
N PRO A 538 -2.47 2.37 14.14
CA PRO A 538 -2.93 1.56 13.00
C PRO A 538 -1.84 0.90 12.14
N SER A 539 -0.66 1.50 12.03
CA SER A 539 0.50 0.97 11.27
C SER A 539 1.59 0.35 12.16
N SER A 540 1.43 0.40 13.48
CA SER A 540 2.43 0.05 14.50
C SER A 540 3.01 -1.36 14.37
N LEU A 541 2.17 -2.36 14.10
CA LEU A 541 2.60 -3.75 13.94
C LEU A 541 3.70 -3.84 12.88
N LEU A 542 3.52 -3.17 11.74
CA LEU A 542 4.55 -3.21 10.70
C LEU A 542 5.67 -2.18 10.94
N SER A 543 5.36 -0.99 11.45
CA SER A 543 6.37 0.06 11.63
C SER A 543 7.31 -0.20 12.81
N SER A 544 6.89 -0.96 13.82
CA SER A 544 7.76 -1.43 14.92
C SER A 544 8.88 -2.34 14.42
N LEU A 545 8.70 -2.99 13.26
CA LEU A 545 9.74 -3.74 12.57
C LEU A 545 10.65 -2.82 11.73
N ALA A 546 10.61 -1.50 11.86
CA ALA A 546 11.54 -0.62 11.14
C ALA A 546 12.99 -0.91 11.57
N PRO A 547 13.97 -0.79 10.67
CA PRO A 547 15.37 -0.88 11.10
C PRO A 547 15.67 0.28 12.05
N GLU A 548 16.45 0.05 13.10
CA GLU A 548 16.95 1.12 13.96
C GLU A 548 17.54 2.21 13.07
N ARG A 549 17.04 3.45 13.21
CA ARG A 549 17.68 4.57 12.55
C ARG A 549 19.05 4.71 13.18
N SER A 550 20.12 4.29 12.50
CA SER A 550 21.43 4.84 12.80
C SER A 550 21.27 6.36 12.79
N PRO A 551 21.65 7.08 13.87
CA PRO A 551 21.60 8.53 13.86
C PRO A 551 22.34 8.97 12.59
N ALA A 552 21.68 9.77 11.76
CA ALA A 552 22.33 10.36 10.61
C ALA A 552 23.62 11.02 11.12
N PRO A 553 24.78 10.84 10.45
CA PRO A 553 25.95 11.62 10.81
C PRO A 553 25.52 13.08 10.73
N VAL A 554 25.58 13.77 11.86
CA VAL A 554 25.39 15.21 11.93
C VAL A 554 26.45 15.78 11.00
N THR A 555 26.03 16.21 9.81
CA THR A 555 26.85 17.05 8.96
C THR A 555 27.07 18.34 9.74
N VAL A 556 28.26 18.44 10.34
CA VAL A 556 28.83 19.67 10.91
C VAL A 556 29.17 20.62 9.78
#